data_AF-A0A963RSQ6-F1
#
_entry.id   AF-A0A963RSQ6-F1
#
_cell.length_a   1.000
_cell.length_b   1.000
_cell.length_c   1.000
_cell.angle_alpha   90.00
_cell.angle_beta   90.00
_cell.angle_gamma   90.00
#
_symmetry.space_group_name_H-M   'P 1'
#
loop_
_entity.id
_entity.type
_entity.pdbx_description
1 polymer ?
#
loop_
_entity_poly.entity_id
_entity_poly.type
_entity_poly.pdbx_seq_one_letter_code
_entity_poly.pdbx_strand_id
1 'polypeptide(L)'
;SNIGGSLTPLGDPPLFLGFLKGVTFFWTVGHILPDTLFLVGTLLVVFFLLDNWLYRREGVVPVDPTPDTPSFGFDGAINFWLLAVVVGLVLMSGIWKPGIEFDVYGTHVGLPGLVRDVGLIAVTLVSMAITPRDVHDNNQFSWEPMKEVAKLFAG
;
A
#
# COMPACT_ATOMS: atom_id res chain seq x y z
N SER A 1 -1.37 10.44 0.60
CA SER A 1 -2.44 9.41 0.49
C SER A 1 -3.06 9.52 -0.90
N ASN A 2 -3.25 8.42 -1.60
CA ASN A 2 -3.95 8.39 -2.89
C ASN A 2 -5.38 7.86 -2.67
N ILE A 3 -6.33 8.27 -3.51
CA ILE A 3 -7.74 7.87 -3.35
C ILE A 3 -7.92 6.35 -3.52
N GLY A 4 -7.03 5.67 -4.24
CA GLY A 4 -7.06 4.21 -4.35
C GLY A 4 -6.69 3.47 -3.05
N GLY A 5 -5.82 4.05 -2.21
CA GLY A 5 -5.36 3.46 -0.96
C GLY A 5 -6.45 3.40 0.12
N SER A 6 -7.51 4.21 0.01
CA SER A 6 -8.62 4.21 0.98
C SER A 6 -9.56 3.01 0.84
N LEU A 7 -9.49 2.27 -0.27
CA LEU A 7 -10.39 1.14 -0.53
C LEU A 7 -10.03 -0.12 0.25
N THR A 8 -8.83 -0.19 0.83
CA THR A 8 -8.43 -1.34 1.64
C THR A 8 -7.79 -0.86 2.94
N PRO A 9 -7.92 -1.61 4.05
CA PRO A 9 -7.22 -1.29 5.27
C PRO A 9 -5.69 -1.28 5.13
N LEU A 10 -5.14 -1.79 4.01
CA LEU A 10 -3.71 -1.85 3.75
C LEU A 10 -3.15 -0.56 3.15
N GLY A 11 -3.99 0.23 2.48
CA GLY A 11 -3.53 1.36 1.67
C GLY A 11 -3.37 2.68 2.44
N ASP A 12 -3.86 2.77 3.68
CA ASP A 12 -3.75 3.96 4.53
C ASP A 12 -3.58 3.58 6.01
N PRO A 13 -2.56 4.12 6.75
CA PRO A 13 -2.32 3.77 8.15
C PRO A 13 -3.51 3.88 9.11
N PRO A 14 -4.41 4.89 9.05
CA PRO A 14 -5.58 4.97 9.90
C PRO A 14 -6.58 3.83 9.65
N LEU A 15 -6.76 3.41 8.40
CA LEU A 15 -7.64 2.28 8.07
C LEU A 15 -7.05 0.96 8.55
N PHE A 16 -5.72 0.82 8.49
CA PHE A 16 -5.03 -0.34 9.04
C PHE A 16 -5.22 -0.43 10.56
N LEU A 17 -5.04 0.68 11.29
CA LEU A 17 -5.29 0.75 12.73
C LEU A 17 -6.75 0.42 13.07
N GLY A 18 -7.71 0.86 12.25
CA GLY A 18 -9.12 0.49 12.39
C GLY A 18 -9.33 -1.03 12.27
N PHE A 19 -8.69 -1.66 11.29
CA PHE A 19 -8.74 -3.13 11.11
C PHE A 19 -8.15 -3.87 12.33
N LEU A 20 -7.01 -3.41 12.85
CA LEU A 20 -6.43 -3.97 14.09
C LEU A 20 -7.36 -3.85 15.30
N LYS A 21 -8.16 -2.78 15.35
CA LYS A 21 -9.17 -2.55 16.40
C LYS A 21 -10.49 -3.29 16.15
N GLY A 22 -10.57 -4.14 15.13
CA GLY A 22 -11.69 -5.06 14.91
C GLY A 22 -12.64 -4.69 13.78
N VAL A 23 -12.37 -3.63 13.01
CA VAL A 23 -13.11 -3.34 11.77
C VAL A 23 -12.84 -4.47 10.76
N THR A 24 -13.87 -4.95 10.06
CA THR A 24 -13.70 -6.04 9.08
C THR A 24 -12.99 -5.55 7.82
N PHE A 25 -12.24 -6.43 7.16
CA PHE A 25 -11.43 -6.06 5.99
C PHE A 25 -12.27 -5.40 4.88
N PHE A 26 -13.44 -5.98 4.58
CA PHE A 26 -14.34 -5.49 3.53
C PHE A 26 -15.24 -4.33 3.95
N TRP A 27 -15.14 -3.85 5.20
CA TRP A 27 -15.94 -2.71 5.65
C TRP A 27 -15.62 -1.46 4.83
N THR A 28 -14.34 -1.20 4.57
CA THR A 28 -13.86 -0.05 3.78
C THR A 28 -14.37 -0.11 2.34
N VAL A 29 -14.22 -1.25 1.66
CA VAL A 29 -14.80 -1.48 0.33
C VAL A 29 -16.32 -1.30 0.35
N GLY A 30 -17.03 -1.81 1.37
CA GLY A 30 -18.49 -1.70 1.43
C GLY A 30 -19.00 -0.26 1.63
N HIS A 31 -18.31 0.52 2.45
CA HIS A 31 -18.82 1.83 2.91
C HIS A 31 -18.17 3.03 2.21
N ILE A 32 -16.89 2.92 1.83
CA ILE A 32 -16.11 4.03 1.28
C ILE A 32 -16.04 3.95 -0.25
N LEU A 33 -16.41 2.82 -0.87
CA LEU A 33 -16.41 2.67 -2.33
C LEU A 33 -17.25 3.72 -3.07
N PRO A 34 -18.49 4.06 -2.66
CA PRO A 34 -19.27 5.09 -3.34
C PRO A 34 -18.58 6.45 -3.34
N ASP A 35 -18.05 6.87 -2.18
CA ASP A 35 -17.34 8.15 -2.03
C ASP A 35 -16.03 8.16 -2.84
N THR A 36 -15.31 7.05 -2.84
CA THR A 36 -14.08 6.87 -3.62
C THR A 36 -14.38 6.97 -5.11
N LEU A 37 -15.42 6.29 -5.58
CA LEU A 37 -15.79 6.26 -7.00
C LEU A 37 -16.29 7.62 -7.48
N PHE A 38 -17.02 8.34 -6.63
CA PHE A 38 -17.39 9.73 -6.87
C PHE A 38 -16.16 10.63 -7.03
N LEU A 39 -15.23 10.58 -6.07
CA LEU A 39 -13.99 11.38 -6.13
C LEU A 39 -13.12 11.05 -7.34
N VAL A 40 -12.89 9.77 -7.61
CA VAL A 40 -12.14 9.31 -8.79
C VAL A 40 -12.83 9.79 -10.07
N GLY A 41 -14.15 9.62 -10.17
CA GLY A 41 -14.92 10.08 -11.31
C GLY A 41 -14.83 11.59 -11.53
N THR A 42 -15.00 12.39 -10.47
CA THR A 42 -14.84 13.85 -10.54
C THR A 42 -13.44 14.26 -10.96
N LEU A 43 -12.40 13.67 -10.38
CA LEU A 43 -11.01 13.98 -10.73
C LEU A 43 -10.69 13.63 -12.18
N LEU A 44 -11.14 12.46 -12.65
CA LEU A 44 -10.96 12.07 -14.05
C LEU A 44 -11.66 13.05 -14.99
N VAL A 45 -12.88 13.51 -14.67
CA VAL A 45 -13.58 14.51 -15.47
C VAL A 45 -12.81 15.85 -15.48
N VAL A 46 -12.35 16.31 -14.31
CA VAL A 46 -11.59 17.57 -14.21
C VAL A 46 -10.29 17.49 -15.01
N PHE A 47 -9.51 16.42 -14.84
CA PHE A 47 -8.26 16.23 -15.59
C PHE A 47 -8.54 16.10 -17.07
N PHE A 48 -9.53 15.32 -17.48
CA PHE A 48 -9.89 15.18 -18.89
C PHE A 48 -10.26 16.54 -19.53
N LEU A 49 -11.04 17.37 -18.84
CA LEU A 49 -11.42 18.70 -19.34
C LEU A 49 -10.22 19.65 -19.41
N LEU A 50 -9.36 19.63 -18.38
CA LEU A 50 -8.16 20.47 -18.30
C LEU A 50 -7.16 20.07 -19.38
N ASP A 51 -6.85 18.78 -19.49
CA ASP A 51 -5.94 18.23 -20.48
C ASP A 51 -6.43 18.53 -21.90
N ASN A 52 -7.73 18.34 -22.17
CA ASN A 52 -8.32 18.67 -23.46
C ASN A 52 -8.25 20.18 -23.77
N TRP A 53 -8.47 21.04 -22.77
CA TRP A 53 -8.37 22.49 -22.95
C TRP A 53 -6.93 22.94 -23.20
N LEU A 54 -5.97 22.39 -22.45
CA LEU A 54 -4.55 22.70 -22.58
C LEU A 54 -4.01 22.18 -23.92
N TYR A 55 -4.33 20.93 -24.26
CA TYR A 55 -3.98 20.30 -25.53
C TYR A 55 -4.48 21.10 -26.73
N ARG A 56 -5.69 21.65 -26.66
CA ARG A 56 -6.25 22.52 -27.71
C ARG A 56 -5.57 23.89 -27.79
N ARG A 57 -4.97 24.38 -26.70
CA ARG A 57 -4.27 25.67 -26.65
C ARG A 57 -2.82 25.59 -27.11
N GLU A 58 -2.14 24.48 -26.81
CA GLU A 58 -0.71 24.31 -27.10
C GLU A 58 -0.44 23.86 -28.54
N GLY A 59 -1.46 23.36 -29.25
CA GLY A 59 -1.28 22.84 -30.61
C GLY A 59 -0.48 21.54 -30.60
N VAL A 60 -0.34 20.92 -31.78
CA VAL A 60 0.39 19.65 -31.90
C VAL A 60 1.87 19.89 -31.60
N VAL A 61 2.31 19.52 -30.41
CA VAL A 61 3.74 19.49 -30.06
C VAL A 61 4.41 18.49 -31.01
N PRO A 62 5.54 18.85 -31.66
CA PRO A 62 6.25 17.90 -32.52
C PRO A 62 6.55 16.63 -31.73
N VAL A 63 6.24 15.47 -32.34
CA VAL A 63 6.49 14.15 -31.75
C VAL A 63 7.96 14.08 -31.37
N ASP A 64 8.23 13.86 -30.09
CA ASP A 64 9.59 13.67 -29.58
C ASP A 64 10.21 12.45 -30.31
N PRO A 65 11.32 12.64 -31.06
CA PRO A 65 11.97 11.56 -31.80
C PRO A 65 12.81 10.64 -30.91
N THR A 66 12.92 10.92 -29.60
CA THR A 66 13.64 10.07 -28.67
C THR A 66 12.92 8.72 -28.57
N PRO A 67 13.59 7.57 -28.83
CA PRO A 67 13.01 6.25 -28.64
C PRO A 67 12.85 5.93 -27.14
N ASP A 68 11.99 6.65 -26.45
CA ASP A 68 11.64 6.42 -25.04
C ASP A 68 10.59 5.33 -24.95
N THR A 69 10.83 4.19 -25.61
CA THR A 69 10.04 2.98 -25.37
C THR A 69 10.81 2.13 -24.37
N PRO A 70 10.68 2.39 -23.04
CA PRO A 70 11.08 1.38 -22.08
C PRO A 70 10.30 0.12 -22.43
N SER A 71 11.00 -1.00 -22.56
CA SER A 71 10.34 -2.29 -22.73
C SER A 71 9.33 -2.45 -21.60
N PHE A 72 8.03 -2.55 -21.94
CA PHE A 72 6.99 -2.72 -20.94
C PHE A 72 7.28 -4.00 -20.15
N GLY A 73 7.65 -3.82 -18.88
CA GLY A 73 8.14 -4.90 -18.02
C GLY A 73 8.06 -4.48 -16.56
N PHE A 74 8.01 -5.47 -15.68
CA PHE A 74 7.98 -5.25 -14.24
C PHE A 74 9.31 -5.72 -13.65
N ASP A 75 10.19 -4.77 -13.35
CA ASP A 75 11.40 -5.08 -12.58
C ASP A 75 11.02 -5.46 -11.15
N GLY A 76 11.54 -6.58 -10.65
CA GLY A 76 11.21 -7.06 -9.30
C GLY A 76 9.80 -7.67 -9.16
N ALA A 77 9.22 -8.21 -10.24
CA ALA A 77 7.91 -8.87 -10.24
C ALA A 77 7.72 -9.96 -9.16
N ILE A 78 8.81 -10.53 -8.64
CA ILE A 78 8.77 -11.48 -7.51
C ILE A 78 8.09 -10.88 -6.26
N ASN A 79 8.16 -9.56 -6.08
CA ASN A 79 7.50 -8.87 -4.98
C ASN A 79 5.97 -8.92 -5.07
N PHE A 80 5.37 -9.22 -6.23
CA PHE A 80 3.92 -9.46 -6.32
C PHE A 80 3.49 -10.68 -5.50
N TRP A 81 4.30 -11.74 -5.48
CA TRP A 81 4.04 -12.90 -4.63
C TRP A 81 4.18 -12.56 -3.16
N LEU A 82 5.21 -11.78 -2.80
CA LEU A 82 5.38 -11.30 -1.43
C LEU A 82 4.23 -10.40 -0.98
N LEU A 83 3.71 -9.55 -1.87
CA LEU A 83 2.52 -8.74 -1.62
C LEU A 83 1.29 -9.60 -1.36
N ALA A 84 1.08 -10.68 -2.14
CA ALA A 84 0.00 -11.63 -1.90
C ALA A 84 0.14 -12.31 -0.51
N VAL A 85 1.37 -12.63 -0.09
CA VAL A 85 1.64 -13.16 1.26
C VAL A 85 1.32 -12.12 2.34
N VAL A 86 1.68 -10.84 2.16
CA VAL A 86 1.30 -9.75 3.07
C VAL A 86 -0.22 -9.67 3.23
N VAL A 87 -0.95 -9.63 2.11
CA VAL A 87 -2.43 -9.62 2.13
C VAL A 87 -2.98 -10.85 2.87
N GLY A 88 -2.44 -12.03 2.58
CA GLY A 88 -2.83 -13.29 3.22
C GLY A 88 -2.60 -13.27 4.74
N LEU A 89 -1.43 -12.81 5.21
CA LEU A 89 -1.11 -12.68 6.63
C LEU A 89 -2.05 -11.73 7.34
N VAL A 90 -2.36 -10.58 6.73
CA VAL A 90 -3.26 -9.59 7.32
C VAL A 90 -4.69 -10.13 7.39
N LEU A 91 -5.21 -10.72 6.31
CA LEU A 91 -6.54 -11.35 6.30
C LEU A 91 -6.63 -12.48 7.32
N MET A 92 -5.62 -13.34 7.37
CA MET A 92 -5.53 -14.43 8.35
C MET A 92 -5.63 -13.87 9.78
N SER A 93 -4.94 -12.78 10.11
CA SER A 93 -4.99 -12.18 11.45
C SER A 93 -6.38 -11.70 11.88
N GLY A 94 -7.24 -11.33 10.93
CA GLY A 94 -8.61 -10.89 11.20
C GLY A 94 -9.64 -12.03 11.24
N ILE A 95 -9.40 -13.11 10.48
CA ILE A 95 -10.34 -14.24 10.31
C ILE A 95 -10.03 -15.35 11.32
N TRP A 96 -8.75 -15.65 11.55
CA TRP A 96 -8.31 -16.68 12.48
C TRP A 96 -8.25 -16.11 13.90
N LYS A 97 -9.19 -16.53 14.75
CA LYS A 97 -9.30 -16.09 16.15
C LYS A 97 -9.30 -17.29 17.11
N PRO A 98 -8.12 -17.89 17.39
CA PRO A 98 -8.01 -19.08 18.23
C PRO A 98 -8.25 -18.82 19.72
N GLY A 99 -8.43 -17.55 20.14
CA GLY A 99 -8.63 -17.18 21.55
C GLY A 99 -7.39 -17.32 22.43
N ILE A 100 -6.21 -17.54 21.83
CA ILE A 100 -4.93 -17.62 22.53
C ILE A 100 -4.34 -16.21 22.63
N GLU A 101 -4.18 -15.73 23.86
CA GLU A 101 -3.63 -14.43 24.18
C GLU A 101 -2.46 -14.58 25.14
N PHE A 102 -1.44 -13.74 24.97
CA PHE A 102 -0.26 -13.67 25.81
C PHE A 102 -0.24 -12.31 26.50
N ASP A 103 0.01 -12.30 27.81
CA ASP A 103 0.28 -11.06 28.53
C ASP A 103 1.77 -10.72 28.42
N VAL A 104 2.08 -9.63 27.72
CA VAL A 104 3.43 -9.11 27.58
C VAL A 104 3.46 -7.72 28.19
N TYR A 105 4.10 -7.58 29.36
CA TYR A 105 4.19 -6.32 30.09
C TYR A 105 2.85 -5.60 30.31
N GLY A 106 1.77 -6.36 30.60
CA GLY A 106 0.43 -5.82 30.82
C GLY A 106 -0.37 -5.57 29.53
N THR A 107 0.18 -5.95 28.37
CA THR A 107 -0.49 -5.86 27.06
C THR A 107 -0.90 -7.25 26.59
N HIS A 108 -2.19 -7.44 26.32
CA HIS A 108 -2.70 -8.69 25.76
C HIS A 108 -2.40 -8.74 24.25
N VAL A 109 -1.52 -9.65 23.87
CA VAL A 109 -1.11 -9.89 22.49
C VAL A 109 -1.72 -11.21 22.02
N GLY A 110 -2.63 -11.15 21.06
CA GLY A 110 -3.21 -12.35 20.46
C GLY A 110 -2.23 -13.07 19.53
N LEU A 111 -2.25 -14.41 19.55
CA LEU A 111 -1.46 -15.25 18.64
C LEU A 111 -1.57 -14.83 17.15
N PRO A 112 -2.75 -14.49 16.60
CA PRO A 112 -2.87 -14.08 15.20
C PRO A 112 -2.09 -12.80 14.87
N GLY A 113 -2.06 -11.84 15.80
CA GLY A 113 -1.29 -10.61 15.66
C GLY A 113 0.21 -10.88 15.64
N LEU A 114 0.68 -11.73 16.56
CA LEU A 114 2.09 -12.12 16.63
C LEU A 114 2.56 -12.84 15.37
N VAL A 115 1.77 -13.81 14.87
CA VAL A 115 2.09 -14.54 13.63
C VAL A 115 2.12 -13.59 12.43
N ARG A 116 1.16 -12.66 12.34
CA ARG A 116 1.16 -11.64 11.28
C ARG A 116 2.41 -10.78 11.36
N ASP A 117 2.74 -10.23 12.52
CA ASP A 117 3.83 -9.25 12.65
C ASP A 117 5.19 -9.90 12.37
N VAL A 118 5.43 -11.10 12.91
CA VAL A 118 6.63 -11.90 12.58
C VAL A 118 6.67 -12.25 11.09
N GLY A 119 5.52 -12.63 10.51
CA GLY A 119 5.40 -12.93 9.09
C GLY A 119 5.72 -11.71 8.20
N LEU A 120 5.22 -10.52 8.55
CA LEU A 120 5.49 -9.28 7.83
C LEU A 120 6.98 -8.93 7.89
N ILE A 121 7.62 -9.05 9.06
CA ILE A 121 9.07 -8.86 9.19
C ILE A 121 9.82 -9.84 8.30
N ALA A 122 9.46 -11.13 8.32
CA ALA A 122 10.09 -12.13 7.47
C ALA A 122 9.94 -11.80 5.98
N VAL A 123 8.75 -11.39 5.54
CA VAL A 123 8.51 -10.97 4.15
C VAL A 123 9.35 -9.75 3.79
N THR A 124 9.47 -8.75 4.67
CA THR A 124 10.34 -7.58 4.45
C THR A 124 11.80 -7.99 4.27
N LEU A 125 12.32 -8.89 5.13
CA LEU A 125 13.69 -9.39 5.03
C LEU A 125 13.92 -10.17 3.74
N VAL A 126 12.98 -11.05 3.37
CA VAL A 126 13.03 -11.80 2.11
C VAL A 126 12.99 -10.87 0.90
N SER A 127 12.09 -9.89 0.88
CA SER A 127 12.00 -8.89 -0.20
C SER A 127 13.33 -8.15 -0.38
N MET A 128 13.94 -7.69 0.71
CA MET A 128 15.25 -7.04 0.66
C MET A 128 16.37 -7.94 0.14
N ALA A 129 16.31 -9.24 0.42
CA ALA A 129 17.33 -10.20 0.00
C ALA A 129 17.20 -10.57 -1.49
N ILE A 130 15.98 -10.66 -2.02
CA ILE A 130 15.73 -11.15 -3.40
C ILE A 130 15.56 -10.02 -4.43
N THR A 131 15.24 -8.81 -4.00
CA THR A 131 15.00 -7.68 -4.90
C THR A 131 16.33 -7.02 -5.29
N PRO A 132 16.62 -6.84 -6.60
CA PRO A 132 17.85 -6.16 -7.04
C PRO A 132 17.94 -4.74 -6.48
N ARG A 133 19.17 -4.29 -6.19
CA ARG A 133 19.42 -2.95 -5.63
C ARG A 133 18.95 -1.83 -6.55
N ASP A 134 19.17 -1.98 -7.86
CA ASP A 134 18.74 -1.00 -8.85
C ASP A 134 17.22 -0.76 -8.82
N VAL A 135 16.42 -1.78 -8.46
CA VAL A 135 14.97 -1.63 -8.29
C VAL A 135 14.65 -0.75 -7.08
N HIS A 136 15.38 -0.91 -5.97
CA HIS A 136 15.21 -0.03 -4.80
C HIS A 136 15.64 1.41 -5.10
N ASP A 137 16.76 1.59 -5.80
CA ASP A 137 17.30 2.91 -6.13
C ASP A 137 16.38 3.65 -7.12
N ASN A 138 15.87 2.97 -8.14
CA ASN A 138 14.90 3.52 -9.10
C ASN A 138 13.57 3.90 -8.44
N ASN A 139 13.18 3.21 -7.36
CA ASN A 139 11.98 3.52 -6.57
C ASN A 139 12.26 4.51 -5.42
N GLN A 140 13.46 5.07 -5.33
CA GLN A 140 13.88 5.99 -4.25
C GLN A 140 13.62 5.42 -2.85
N PHE A 141 13.78 4.11 -2.68
CA PHE A 141 13.47 3.42 -1.44
C PHE A 141 14.42 3.88 -0.32
N SER A 142 13.87 4.35 0.81
CA SER A 142 14.64 4.81 1.95
C SER A 142 14.01 4.40 3.29
N TRP A 143 14.85 4.26 4.31
CA TRP A 143 14.42 3.95 5.69
C TRP A 143 14.06 5.21 6.50
N GLU A 144 14.15 6.39 5.90
CA GLU A 144 13.94 7.66 6.59
C GLU A 144 12.54 7.78 7.19
N PRO A 145 11.44 7.49 6.47
CA PRO A 145 10.10 7.53 7.05
C PRO A 145 9.93 6.58 8.26
N MET A 146 10.52 5.38 8.19
CA MET A 146 10.46 4.42 9.30
C MET A 146 11.22 4.93 10.53
N LYS A 147 12.35 5.62 10.33
CA LYS A 147 13.11 6.26 11.42
C LYS A 147 12.33 7.42 12.04
N GLU A 148 11.62 8.22 11.24
CA GLU A 148 10.78 9.31 11.74
C GLU A 148 9.66 8.78 12.63
N VAL A 149 8.95 7.75 12.17
CA VAL A 149 7.91 7.08 12.96
C VAL A 149 8.50 6.51 14.25
N ALA A 150 9.63 5.78 14.17
CA ALA A 150 10.27 5.22 15.36
C ALA A 150 10.66 6.30 16.38
N LYS A 151 11.18 7.44 15.94
CA LYS A 151 11.50 8.58 16.82
C LYS A 151 10.24 9.18 17.46
N LEU A 152 9.15 9.28 16.70
CA LEU A 152 7.88 9.85 17.18
C LEU A 152 7.23 8.99 18.26
N PHE A 153 7.39 7.67 18.19
CA PHE A 153 6.78 6.70 19.13
C PHE A 153 7.74 6.14 20.18
N ALA A 154 9.03 6.51 20.15
CA ALA A 154 10.02 6.08 21.16
C ALA A 154 9.95 6.86 22.48
N GLY A 155 9.12 7.91 22.56
CA GLY A 155 8.89 8.74 23.75
C GLY A 155 7.60 8.41 24.47
#